data_AF-A0A8T6PGR2-F1
#
_entry.id   AF-A0A8T6PGR2-F1
#
_cell.length_a   1.000
_cell.length_b   1.000
_cell.length_c   1.000
_cell.angle_alpha   90.00
_cell.angle_beta   90.00
_cell.angle_gamma   90.00
#
_symmetry.space_group_name_H-M   'P 1'
#
loop_
_entity.id
_entity.type
_entity.pdbx_description
1 polymer ?
#
loop_
_entity_poly.entity_id
_entity_poly.type
_entity_poly.pdbx_seq_one_letter_code
_entity_poly.pdbx_strand_id
1 'polypeptide(L)'
;MNAEDDRLYLQQMYAAGVAQYSDAIGAHPYGWANPPDTTCCENNPNILNWDDHPSFFFLETLQAYWEIMQENNDSGTFIWVTEFGWGTSDGFQVDVDENFAFVENVTLDEQAQYTIRAFQIGRNLGYVGPMFVWNLNACEVYGLGDFRCYWSLLDPAGNPRPAYLALRDLTK
;
A
#
# COMPACT_ATOMS: atom_id res chain seq x y z
N MET A 1 -2.44 19.28 -15.67
CA MET A 1 -1.74 18.73 -14.50
C MET A 1 -1.44 17.30 -14.88
N ASN A 2 -0.17 16.93 -15.05
CA ASN A 2 0.19 15.57 -15.43
C ASN A 2 0.62 14.84 -14.16
N ALA A 3 0.26 13.56 -14.02
CA ALA A 3 0.83 12.71 -12.99
C ALA A 3 2.27 12.37 -13.39
N GLU A 4 3.21 12.49 -12.45
CA GLU A 4 4.61 12.10 -12.62
C GLU A 4 4.80 10.69 -12.04
N ASP A 5 5.63 9.88 -12.68
CA ASP A 5 6.10 8.61 -12.12
C ASP A 5 6.81 8.85 -10.78
N ASP A 6 6.52 8.02 -9.78
CA ASP A 6 6.97 8.22 -8.40
C ASP A 6 8.47 7.98 -8.21
N ARG A 7 9.05 7.03 -8.96
CA ARG A 7 10.50 6.78 -9.00
C ARG A 7 11.21 7.97 -9.62
N LEU A 8 10.69 8.51 -10.72
CA LEU A 8 11.22 9.71 -11.35
C LEU A 8 11.11 10.92 -10.41
N TYR A 9 9.98 11.09 -9.72
CA TYR A 9 9.81 12.14 -8.72
C TYR A 9 10.86 12.04 -7.60
N LEU A 10 11.11 10.84 -7.06
CA LEU A 10 12.13 10.64 -6.04
C LEU A 10 13.56 10.93 -6.55
N GLN A 11 13.88 10.52 -7.78
CA GLN A 11 15.17 10.86 -8.42
C GLN A 11 15.33 12.39 -8.56
N GLN A 12 14.28 13.10 -8.96
CA GLN A 12 14.29 14.56 -9.06
C GLN A 12 14.47 15.21 -7.68
N MET A 13 13.85 14.67 -6.62
CA MET A 13 14.06 15.14 -5.25
C MET A 13 15.52 14.96 -4.80
N TYR A 14 16.14 13.83 -5.10
CA TYR A 14 17.56 13.61 -4.82
C TYR A 14 18.47 14.54 -5.62
N ALA A 15 18.19 14.75 -6.91
CA ALA A 15 18.90 15.74 -7.73
C ALA A 15 18.78 17.17 -7.16
N ALA A 16 17.67 17.48 -6.50
CA ALA A 16 17.44 18.74 -5.79
C ALA A 16 18.04 18.79 -4.37
N GLY A 17 18.69 17.72 -3.91
CA GLY A 17 19.42 17.67 -2.64
C GLY A 17 18.59 17.23 -1.43
N VAL A 18 17.48 16.50 -1.62
CA VAL A 18 16.59 16.08 -0.52
C VAL A 18 17.30 15.34 0.61
N ALA A 19 18.37 14.60 0.31
CA ALA A 19 19.21 13.91 1.29
C ALA A 19 19.75 14.83 2.42
N GLN A 20 19.88 16.13 2.18
CA GLN A 20 20.38 17.09 3.17
C GLN A 20 19.29 17.64 4.10
N TYR A 21 18.02 17.38 3.79
CA TYR A 21 16.88 18.03 4.43
C TYR A 21 15.86 17.07 5.02
N SER A 22 15.95 15.78 4.70
CA SER A 22 14.98 14.76 5.11
C SER A 22 15.51 13.87 6.22
N ASP A 23 14.68 13.63 7.23
CA ASP A 23 14.89 12.58 8.24
C ASP A 23 14.39 11.21 7.76
N ALA A 24 13.50 11.21 6.76
CA ALA A 24 12.90 10.03 6.14
C ALA A 24 12.38 10.36 4.73
N ILE A 25 12.26 9.32 3.90
CA ILE A 25 11.56 9.40 2.61
C ILE A 25 10.17 8.80 2.77
N GLY A 26 9.12 9.58 2.52
CA GLY A 26 7.73 9.10 2.56
C GLY A 26 7.37 8.26 1.34
N ALA A 27 6.63 7.17 1.53
CA ALA A 27 6.17 6.31 0.44
C ALA A 27 4.74 5.81 0.68
N HIS A 28 3.96 5.70 -0.40
CA HIS A 28 2.61 5.09 -0.41
C HIS A 28 2.59 3.80 -1.24
N PRO A 29 3.33 2.74 -0.86
CA PRO A 29 3.34 1.47 -1.59
C PRO A 29 2.00 0.75 -1.43
N TYR A 30 1.13 0.85 -2.43
CA TYR A 30 -0.09 0.04 -2.50
C TYR A 30 0.18 -1.25 -3.28
N GLY A 31 -0.39 -2.36 -2.82
CA GLY A 31 -0.30 -3.66 -3.51
C GLY A 31 -1.44 -3.94 -4.49
N TRP A 32 -2.41 -3.03 -4.61
CA TRP A 32 -3.59 -3.19 -5.47
C TRP A 32 -4.28 -4.55 -5.26
N ALA A 33 -4.27 -5.44 -6.26
CA ALA A 33 -4.81 -6.80 -6.18
C ALA A 33 -3.75 -7.87 -5.85
N ASN A 34 -2.47 -7.50 -5.76
CA ASN A 34 -1.35 -8.42 -5.66
C ASN A 34 -0.92 -8.66 -4.21
N PRO A 35 -0.48 -9.88 -3.86
CA PRO A 35 0.11 -10.16 -2.55
C PRO A 35 1.32 -9.28 -2.26
N PRO A 36 1.58 -8.94 -0.98
CA PRO A 36 2.61 -7.98 -0.58
C PRO A 36 4.04 -8.40 -0.90
N ASP A 37 4.31 -9.69 -1.10
CA ASP A 37 5.63 -10.25 -1.42
C ASP A 37 5.85 -10.52 -2.91
N THR A 38 4.84 -10.28 -3.75
CA THR A 38 5.03 -10.36 -5.20
C THR A 38 5.70 -9.11 -5.74
N THR A 39 6.44 -9.30 -6.83
CA THR A 39 6.99 -8.25 -7.68
C THR A 39 6.39 -8.40 -9.07
N CYS A 40 6.39 -7.34 -9.86
CA CYS A 40 5.88 -7.35 -11.22
C CYS A 40 6.59 -8.43 -12.06
N CYS A 41 5.93 -9.10 -13.00
CA CYS A 41 4.56 -8.92 -13.50
C CYS A 41 3.96 -10.28 -13.90
N GLU A 42 2.67 -10.30 -14.24
CA GLU A 42 1.94 -11.45 -14.79
C GLU A 42 1.96 -12.68 -13.85
N ASN A 43 1.88 -12.42 -12.55
CA ASN A 43 1.90 -13.43 -11.50
C ASN A 43 0.57 -14.20 -11.39
N ASN A 44 -0.55 -13.57 -11.75
CA ASN A 44 -1.88 -14.16 -11.62
C ASN A 44 -2.76 -13.86 -12.85
N PRO A 45 -3.10 -14.87 -13.68
CA PRO A 45 -3.92 -14.66 -14.87
C PRO A 45 -5.36 -14.20 -14.59
N ASN A 46 -5.81 -14.24 -13.33
CA ASN A 46 -7.12 -13.73 -12.92
C ASN A 46 -7.12 -12.23 -12.60
N ILE A 47 -5.94 -11.61 -12.38
CA ILE A 47 -5.82 -10.17 -12.12
C ILE A 47 -5.56 -9.49 -13.47
N LEU A 48 -6.58 -8.87 -14.03
CA LEU A 48 -6.48 -8.17 -15.32
C LEU A 48 -6.14 -6.69 -15.09
N ASN A 49 -5.19 -6.11 -15.84
CA ASN A 49 -4.82 -4.68 -15.82
C ASN A 49 -4.16 -4.14 -14.53
N TRP A 50 -3.98 -4.96 -13.49
CA TRP A 50 -3.34 -4.56 -12.23
C TRP A 50 -2.20 -5.50 -11.81
N ASP A 51 -1.59 -6.18 -12.79
CA ASP A 51 -0.46 -7.12 -12.62
C ASP A 51 0.58 -6.92 -13.76
N ASP A 52 0.55 -5.78 -14.44
CA ASP A 52 1.37 -5.45 -15.62
C ASP A 52 2.23 -4.19 -15.48
N HIS A 53 2.17 -3.54 -14.30
CA HIS A 53 2.98 -2.36 -14.00
C HIS A 53 3.57 -2.41 -12.59
N PRO A 54 4.85 -2.03 -12.41
CA PRO A 54 5.52 -2.08 -11.10
C PRO A 54 4.85 -1.33 -9.95
N SER A 55 4.07 -0.28 -10.26
CA SER A 55 3.31 0.48 -9.26
C SER A 55 2.20 -0.32 -8.57
N PHE A 56 1.90 -1.52 -9.05
CA PHE A 56 0.92 -2.42 -8.45
C PHE A 56 1.51 -3.35 -7.39
N PHE A 57 2.80 -3.22 -7.07
CA PHE A 57 3.52 -4.16 -6.20
C PHE A 57 4.15 -3.45 -5.01
N PHE A 58 3.67 -3.81 -3.82
CA PHE A 58 4.11 -3.24 -2.53
C PHE A 58 5.62 -3.38 -2.32
N LEU A 59 6.13 -4.62 -2.39
CA LEU A 59 7.54 -4.90 -2.13
C LEU A 59 8.44 -4.27 -3.19
N GLU A 60 8.04 -4.34 -4.46
CA GLU A 60 8.83 -3.76 -5.54
C GLU A 60 8.95 -2.25 -5.42
N THR A 61 7.88 -1.55 -5.03
CA THR A 61 7.93 -0.09 -4.79
C THR A 61 8.98 0.26 -3.73
N LEU A 62 8.98 -0.47 -2.61
CA LEU A 62 9.97 -0.26 -1.54
C LEU A 62 11.40 -0.56 -1.98
N GLN A 63 11.60 -1.63 -2.75
CA GLN A 63 12.91 -2.01 -3.29
C GLN A 63 13.42 -0.95 -4.28
N ALA A 64 12.58 -0.49 -5.20
CA ALA A 64 12.94 0.53 -6.18
C ALA A 64 13.30 1.87 -5.52
N TYR A 65 12.54 2.28 -4.51
CA TYR A 65 12.88 3.49 -3.76
C TYR A 65 14.22 3.32 -3.06
N TRP A 66 14.43 2.19 -2.37
CA TRP A 66 15.70 1.91 -1.70
C TRP A 66 16.90 1.90 -2.66
N GLU A 67 16.76 1.36 -3.87
CA GLU A 67 17.79 1.43 -4.91
C GLU A 67 18.12 2.89 -5.27
N ILE A 68 17.11 3.73 -5.51
CA ILE A 68 17.31 5.17 -5.78
C ILE A 68 18.03 5.87 -4.61
N MET A 69 17.65 5.56 -3.37
CA MET A 69 18.31 6.12 -2.18
C MET A 69 19.80 5.73 -2.14
N GLN A 70 20.12 4.46 -2.40
CA GLN A 70 21.50 3.97 -2.44
C GLN A 70 22.32 4.61 -3.57
N GLU A 71 21.75 4.75 -4.77
CA GLU A 71 22.39 5.43 -5.90
C GLU A 71 22.77 6.89 -5.58
N ASN A 72 22.03 7.51 -4.66
CA ASN A 72 22.27 8.87 -4.19
C ASN A 72 23.08 8.93 -2.88
N ASN A 73 23.72 7.83 -2.47
CA ASN A 73 24.51 7.69 -1.24
C ASN A 73 23.72 7.98 0.06
N ASP A 74 22.40 7.73 0.04
CA ASP A 74 21.50 7.96 1.16
C ASP A 74 21.02 6.64 1.79
N SER A 75 21.96 5.81 2.24
CA SER A 75 21.65 4.55 2.93
C SER A 75 21.41 4.71 4.44
N GLY A 76 21.49 5.94 4.96
CA GLY A 76 21.26 6.25 6.37
C GLY A 76 19.82 6.66 6.69
N THR A 77 19.05 7.05 5.67
CA THR A 77 17.66 7.50 5.78
C THR A 77 16.71 6.32 5.64
N PHE A 78 15.65 6.31 6.46
CA PHE A 78 14.59 5.28 6.36
C PHE A 78 13.50 5.69 5.39
N ILE A 79 12.84 4.69 4.78
CA ILE A 79 11.55 4.88 4.12
C ILE A 79 10.44 4.81 5.17
N TRP A 80 9.63 5.86 5.28
CA TRP A 80 8.40 5.86 6.09
C TRP A 80 7.21 5.57 5.19
N VAL A 81 6.53 4.47 5.47
CA VAL A 81 5.34 4.06 4.71
C VAL A 81 4.14 4.82 5.27
N THR A 82 3.90 6.03 4.76
CA THR A 82 2.89 6.95 5.31
C THR A 82 1.46 6.55 4.98
N GLU A 83 1.26 5.72 3.95
CA GLU A 83 0.01 5.03 3.68
C GLU A 83 0.29 3.67 3.02
N PHE A 84 -0.43 2.62 3.43
CA PHE A 84 -0.49 1.35 2.71
C PHE A 84 -1.72 0.55 3.14
N GLY A 85 -2.02 -0.51 2.39
CA GLY A 85 -3.09 -1.45 2.68
C GLY A 85 -3.68 -2.03 1.40
N TRP A 86 -4.64 -2.94 1.57
CA TRP A 86 -5.38 -3.53 0.46
C TRP A 86 -6.84 -3.13 0.54
N GLY A 87 -7.40 -2.70 -0.59
CA GLY A 87 -8.82 -2.41 -0.71
C GLY A 87 -9.57 -3.68 -1.02
N THR A 88 -10.79 -3.82 -0.49
CA THR A 88 -11.69 -4.92 -0.85
C THR A 88 -13.14 -4.44 -0.88
N SER A 89 -13.88 -4.85 -1.91
CA SER A 89 -15.34 -4.74 -1.97
C SER A 89 -16.06 -5.95 -1.35
N ASP A 90 -15.32 -6.99 -0.93
CA ASP A 90 -15.88 -8.17 -0.27
C ASP A 90 -16.59 -7.79 1.04
N GLY A 91 -17.75 -8.40 1.25
CA GLY A 91 -18.70 -8.05 2.30
C GLY A 91 -19.58 -6.83 2.01
N PHE A 92 -19.41 -6.14 0.87
CA PHE A 92 -20.27 -5.03 0.46
C PHE A 92 -21.14 -5.40 -0.75
N GLN A 93 -22.38 -4.92 -0.74
CA GLN A 93 -23.29 -5.04 -1.89
C GLN A 93 -23.30 -3.70 -2.65
N VAL A 94 -22.22 -3.43 -3.36
CA VAL A 94 -22.00 -2.17 -4.11
C VAL A 94 -21.52 -2.46 -5.52
N ASP A 95 -21.89 -1.57 -6.45
CA ASP A 95 -21.27 -1.54 -7.77
C ASP A 95 -19.92 -0.81 -7.66
N VAL A 96 -18.83 -1.50 -7.97
CA VAL A 96 -17.47 -0.94 -7.90
C VAL A 96 -17.21 -0.07 -9.14
N ASP A 97 -16.70 1.14 -8.93
CA ASP A 97 -16.23 2.01 -10.02
C ASP A 97 -15.08 1.33 -10.78
N GLU A 98 -15.09 1.41 -12.11
CA GLU A 98 -14.11 0.74 -12.97
C GLU A 98 -12.65 1.10 -12.62
N ASN A 99 -12.40 2.33 -12.14
CA ASN A 99 -11.06 2.76 -11.71
C ASN A 99 -10.56 2.01 -10.46
N PHE A 100 -11.47 1.34 -9.74
CA PHE A 100 -11.20 0.59 -8.52
C PHE A 100 -11.51 -0.91 -8.67
N ALA A 101 -11.76 -1.44 -9.87
CA ALA A 101 -12.19 -2.84 -10.03
C ALA A 101 -11.20 -3.88 -9.46
N PHE A 102 -9.94 -3.53 -9.26
CA PHE A 102 -8.98 -4.37 -8.53
C PHE A 102 -9.44 -4.78 -7.12
N VAL A 103 -10.27 -3.99 -6.44
CA VAL A 103 -10.75 -4.32 -5.08
C VAL A 103 -11.70 -5.53 -5.06
N GLU A 104 -12.22 -5.93 -6.23
CA GLU A 104 -13.02 -7.16 -6.38
C GLU A 104 -12.15 -8.42 -6.37
N ASN A 105 -10.84 -8.28 -6.57
CA ASN A 105 -9.88 -9.39 -6.62
C ASN A 105 -9.20 -9.68 -5.27
N VAL A 106 -9.64 -8.99 -4.21
CA VAL A 106 -9.12 -9.18 -2.85
C VAL A 106 -10.31 -9.48 -1.96
N THR A 107 -10.27 -10.59 -1.23
CA THR A 107 -11.26 -10.93 -0.21
C THR A 107 -11.01 -10.20 1.11
N LEU A 108 -11.98 -10.23 2.04
CA LEU A 108 -11.78 -9.71 3.41
C LEU A 108 -10.63 -10.41 4.16
N ASP A 109 -10.48 -11.71 3.93
CA ASP A 109 -9.41 -12.50 4.54
C ASP A 109 -8.05 -12.16 3.93
N GLU A 110 -7.97 -11.98 2.61
CA GLU A 110 -6.76 -11.53 1.93
C GLU A 110 -6.37 -10.11 2.35
N GLN A 111 -7.32 -9.18 2.48
CA GLN A 111 -7.06 -7.85 3.02
C GLN A 111 -6.35 -7.94 4.39
N ALA A 112 -6.84 -8.80 5.29
CA ALA A 112 -6.23 -9.01 6.59
C ALA A 112 -4.82 -9.63 6.46
N GLN A 113 -4.69 -10.72 5.72
CA GLN A 113 -3.43 -11.46 5.56
C GLN A 113 -2.34 -10.62 4.89
N TYR A 114 -2.67 -9.93 3.81
CA TYR A 114 -1.74 -9.08 3.05
C TYR A 114 -1.26 -7.90 3.89
N THR A 115 -2.16 -7.25 4.63
CA THR A 115 -1.79 -6.14 5.53
C THR A 115 -0.82 -6.59 6.63
N ILE A 116 -1.06 -7.75 7.25
CA ILE A 116 -0.15 -8.31 8.25
C ILE A 116 1.19 -8.70 7.65
N ARG A 117 1.17 -9.36 6.48
CA ARG A 117 2.38 -9.78 5.79
C ARG A 117 3.23 -8.59 5.34
N ALA A 118 2.62 -7.49 4.90
CA ALA A 118 3.33 -6.25 4.57
C ALA A 118 4.07 -5.66 5.77
N PHE A 119 3.48 -5.65 6.98
CA PHE A 119 4.20 -5.27 8.20
C PHE A 119 5.40 -6.18 8.48
N GLN A 120 5.26 -7.49 8.30
CA GLN A 120 6.37 -8.43 8.49
C GLN A 120 7.50 -8.19 7.49
N ILE A 121 7.17 -7.92 6.23
CA ILE A 121 8.14 -7.55 5.19
C ILE A 121 8.87 -6.27 5.60
N GLY A 122 8.15 -5.20 5.90
CA GLY A 122 8.75 -3.91 6.31
C GLY A 122 9.74 -4.08 7.47
N ARG A 123 9.37 -4.82 8.52
CA ARG A 123 10.25 -5.12 9.66
C ARG A 123 11.55 -5.83 9.26
N ASN A 124 11.51 -6.67 8.23
CA ASN A 124 12.65 -7.49 7.81
C ASN A 124 13.57 -6.80 6.80
N LEU A 125 13.11 -5.76 6.10
CA LEU A 125 13.88 -5.08 5.05
C LEU A 125 15.05 -4.25 5.60
N GLY A 126 14.96 -3.78 6.85
CA GLY A 126 16.04 -3.03 7.51
C GLY A 126 16.21 -1.57 7.08
N TYR A 127 15.54 -1.15 6.00
CA TYR A 127 15.49 0.25 5.52
C TYR A 127 14.08 0.85 5.56
N VAL A 128 13.10 0.13 6.11
CA VAL A 128 11.73 0.62 6.31
C VAL A 128 11.54 0.98 7.78
N GLY A 129 11.06 2.20 8.01
CA GLY A 129 10.70 2.75 9.31
C GLY A 129 9.24 2.47 9.68
N PRO A 130 8.54 3.42 10.34
CA PRO A 130 7.13 3.30 10.65
C PRO A 130 6.27 3.08 9.40
N MET A 131 5.20 2.30 9.57
CA MET A 131 4.19 2.07 8.53
C MET A 131 2.80 2.38 9.08
N PHE A 132 1.99 3.07 8.29
CA PHE A 132 0.66 3.55 8.68
C PHE A 132 -0.41 2.95 7.76
N VAL A 133 -1.24 2.06 8.31
CA VAL A 133 -2.34 1.43 7.55
C VAL A 133 -3.40 2.47 7.24
N TRP A 134 -3.72 2.63 5.95
CA TRP A 134 -4.88 3.35 5.48
C TRP A 134 -6.04 2.36 5.35
N ASN A 135 -7.17 2.51 6.05
CA ASN A 135 -7.51 3.52 7.07
C ASN A 135 -8.44 2.94 8.15
N LEU A 136 -8.63 3.64 9.27
CA LEU A 136 -9.44 3.14 10.37
C LEU A 136 -10.95 3.05 10.03
N ASN A 137 -11.60 4.14 9.66
CA ASN A 137 -13.07 4.23 9.66
C ASN A 137 -13.69 5.04 8.51
N ALA A 138 -13.03 5.14 7.36
CA ALA A 138 -13.59 5.87 6.21
C ALA A 138 -14.95 5.33 5.77
N CYS A 139 -15.21 4.03 5.93
CA CYS A 139 -16.50 3.48 5.56
C CYS A 139 -17.64 3.95 6.48
N GLU A 140 -17.36 4.08 7.78
CA GLU A 140 -18.29 4.65 8.77
C GLU A 140 -18.57 6.14 8.49
N VAL A 141 -17.53 6.89 8.11
CA VAL A 141 -17.60 8.35 7.93
C VAL A 141 -18.23 8.76 6.59
N TYR A 142 -17.83 8.11 5.50
CA TYR A 142 -18.20 8.50 4.14
C TYR A 142 -19.26 7.59 3.51
N GLY A 143 -19.49 6.41 4.09
CA GLY A 143 -20.43 5.42 3.59
C GLY A 143 -19.88 4.56 2.45
N LEU A 144 -20.70 3.59 2.03
CA LEU A 144 -20.34 2.56 1.05
C LEU A 144 -20.09 3.08 -0.37
N GLY A 145 -20.59 4.28 -0.71
CA GLY A 145 -20.40 4.87 -2.04
C GLY A 145 -19.05 5.57 -2.23
N ASP A 146 -18.22 5.66 -1.19
CA ASP A 146 -16.93 6.30 -1.24
C ASP A 146 -15.80 5.26 -1.36
N PHE A 147 -14.91 5.43 -2.33
CA PHE A 147 -13.82 4.48 -2.58
C PHE A 147 -12.93 4.24 -1.35
N ARG A 148 -12.80 5.21 -0.44
CA ARG A 148 -12.01 5.07 0.78
C ARG A 148 -12.58 4.01 1.73
N CYS A 149 -13.87 3.66 1.59
CA CYS A 149 -14.49 2.57 2.33
C CYS A 149 -13.80 1.21 2.07
N TYR A 150 -13.27 0.97 0.86
CA TYR A 150 -12.66 -0.33 0.52
C TYR A 150 -11.47 -0.70 1.43
N TRP A 151 -10.72 0.30 1.91
CA TRP A 151 -9.58 0.16 2.82
C TRP A 151 -9.93 0.28 4.31
N SER A 152 -11.18 0.62 4.64
CA SER A 152 -11.59 0.87 6.01
C SER A 152 -11.46 -0.39 6.87
N LEU A 153 -10.86 -0.26 8.06
CA LEU A 153 -10.76 -1.33 9.06
C LEU A 153 -12.08 -1.55 9.82
N LEU A 154 -12.97 -0.56 9.82
CA LEU A 154 -14.33 -0.64 10.34
C LEU A 154 -15.36 -0.66 9.21
N ASP A 155 -16.46 -1.39 9.41
CA ASP A 155 -17.62 -1.40 8.52
C ASP A 155 -18.47 -0.11 8.65
N PRO A 156 -19.53 0.08 7.84
CA PRO A 156 -20.39 1.28 7.93
C PRO A 156 -21.07 1.50 9.30
N ALA A 157 -21.20 0.46 10.11
CA ALA A 157 -21.80 0.53 11.45
C ALA A 157 -20.73 0.64 12.55
N GLY A 158 -19.45 0.78 12.20
CA GLY A 158 -18.33 0.88 13.13
C GLY A 158 -17.87 -0.48 13.70
N ASN A 159 -18.35 -1.61 13.16
CA ASN A 159 -17.90 -2.92 13.61
C ASN A 159 -16.51 -3.25 13.02
N PRO A 160 -15.63 -3.94 13.78
CA PRO A 160 -14.35 -4.40 13.26
C PRO A 160 -14.47 -5.34 12.06
N ARG A 161 -13.74 -5.05 10.98
CA ARG A 161 -13.50 -6.01 9.87
C ARG A 161 -12.33 -6.94 10.20
N PRO A 162 -12.14 -8.06 9.47
CA PRO A 162 -11.07 -9.02 9.74
C PRO A 162 -9.67 -8.40 9.84
N ALA A 163 -9.34 -7.43 8.98
CA ALA A 163 -8.06 -6.72 9.03
C ALA A 163 -7.83 -5.97 10.35
N TYR A 164 -8.87 -5.35 10.94
CA TYR A 164 -8.78 -4.73 12.26
C TYR A 164 -8.39 -5.75 13.33
N LEU A 165 -9.08 -6.90 13.33
CA LEU A 165 -8.87 -7.95 14.32
C LEU A 165 -7.44 -8.51 14.20
N ALA A 166 -7.00 -8.76 12.97
CA ALA A 166 -5.64 -9.23 12.71
C ALA A 166 -4.58 -8.23 13.20
N LEU A 167 -4.79 -6.93 12.97
CA LEU A 167 -3.87 -5.87 13.40
C LEU A 167 -3.84 -5.70 14.91
N ARG A 168 -5.00 -5.81 15.57
CA ARG A 168 -5.10 -5.76 17.04
C ARG A 168 -4.27 -6.86 17.69
N ASP A 169 -4.26 -8.05 17.07
CA ASP A 169 -3.61 -9.25 17.60
C ASP A 169 -2.17 -9.43 17.10
N LEU A 170 -1.69 -8.54 16.21
CA LEU A 170 -0.32 -8.55 15.71
C LEU A 170 0.68 -8.21 16.82
N THR A 171 1.63 -9.11 17.06
CA THR A 171 2.73 -8.86 18.00
C THR A 171 3.54 -7.64 17.55
N LYS A 172 3.72 -6.71 18.49
CA LYS A 172 4.45 -5.45 18.31
C LYS A 172 5.96 -5.67 18.40
#